data_AF-A0A8X6WS85-F1
#
_entry.id   AF-A0A8X6WS85-F1
#
_cell.length_a   1.000
_cell.length_b   1.000
_cell.length_c   1.000
_cell.angle_alpha   90.00
_cell.angle_beta   90.00
_cell.angle_gamma   90.00
#
_symmetry.space_group_name_H-M   'P 1'
#
loop_
_entity.id
_entity.type
_entity.pdbx_description
1 polymer ?
#
loop_
_entity_poly.entity_id
_entity_poly.type
_entity_poly.pdbx_seq_one_letter_code
_entity_poly.pdbx_strand_id
1 'polypeptide(L)'
;MIALIHLGTFAKFRILTSTTFIDDVDSPTENEKNESGRKWIENCVWVRDKILKELGISVEDLSSFESFTRLLHRPRDPSGLAIIRMLYGFLMIIDVHHERGLSSADSRWGNPAECRFPFFNFLKPLSLEWMIMIYLLMLLGATGIMLGYRYRLSCLCFLVSYWYIFFLDKSHWNNHSYLFGLIGIQLMVSGANRCWSLDGRKNPKYKHKHVPLWNYALLRGQIFLVYFIAGLKKTNLDWIGGYSMEKLGYHWVFDGFRFLLTDDQITYFVVHLGGFLLDLTVGFFMLMEFSRPYAFLFCGLFNLMNSRMFAIGMFPYVMIAVMPIFCSSSWPKKVFCRIPKLREVVLYESAPGKSEDCVYTETEVRPEEQVESSEKPTSSVKTPHLRSLRLRHKATAVLFCLYFCLQFFLPYSHSFTKGYNTWTQGLYGYSWDMMVNNWRYVHTTVTVVDKNTGQHFHLDPDVCMTCH
;
A
#
# COMPACT_ATOMS: atom_id res chain seq x y z
N MET A 1 -11.76 10.23 -3.12
CA MET A 1 -13.21 10.06 -2.79
C MET A 1 -13.75 11.30 -2.07
N ILE A 2 -13.13 11.80 -0.99
CA ILE A 2 -13.51 13.09 -0.35
C ILE A 2 -13.22 14.30 -1.28
N ALA A 3 -12.17 14.26 -2.10
CA ALA A 3 -11.89 15.31 -3.10
C ALA A 3 -12.95 15.42 -4.22
N LEU A 4 -13.55 14.30 -4.63
CA LEU A 4 -14.64 14.29 -5.63
C LEU A 4 -15.97 14.76 -5.02
N ILE A 5 -16.18 14.56 -3.72
CA ILE A 5 -17.35 15.06 -2.98
C ILE A 5 -17.21 16.58 -2.77
N HIS A 6 -16.00 17.09 -2.49
CA HIS A 6 -15.77 18.53 -2.31
C HIS A 6 -15.79 19.36 -3.59
N LEU A 7 -15.47 18.77 -4.75
CA LEU A 7 -15.61 19.45 -6.05
C LEU A 7 -17.07 19.88 -6.34
N GLY A 8 -18.05 19.10 -5.87
CA GLY A 8 -19.47 19.48 -5.95
C GLY A 8 -19.90 20.57 -4.96
N THR A 9 -19.17 20.74 -3.86
CA THR A 9 -19.50 21.76 -2.83
C THR A 9 -18.83 23.11 -3.13
N PHE A 10 -17.63 23.13 -3.71
CA PHE A 10 -16.93 24.36 -4.12
C PHE A 10 -17.62 25.10 -5.27
N ALA A 11 -18.30 24.36 -6.18
CA ALA A 11 -19.06 24.96 -7.27
C ALA A 11 -20.26 25.81 -6.79
N LYS A 12 -20.75 25.60 -5.56
CA LYS A 12 -21.83 26.41 -4.97
C LYS A 12 -21.36 27.75 -4.39
N PHE A 13 -20.06 27.99 -4.21
CA PHE A 13 -19.54 29.17 -3.50
C PHE A 13 -18.89 30.22 -4.41
N ARG A 14 -18.88 30.04 -5.74
CA ARG A 14 -18.20 30.95 -6.69
C ARG A 14 -19.14 31.61 -7.72
N ILE A 15 -20.42 31.80 -7.38
CA ILE A 15 -21.40 32.51 -8.23
C ILE A 15 -21.62 33.98 -7.76
N LEU A 16 -21.06 34.39 -6.63
CA LEU A 16 -21.17 35.76 -6.11
C LEU A 16 -19.78 36.39 -5.99
N THR A 17 -19.19 36.81 -7.12
CA THR A 17 -18.25 37.96 -7.24
C THR A 17 -17.53 37.91 -8.59
N SER A 18 -18.05 38.63 -9.59
CA SER A 18 -17.25 39.49 -10.47
C SER A 18 -18.18 40.21 -11.44
N THR A 19 -18.53 41.44 -11.11
CA THR A 19 -18.99 42.43 -12.07
C THR A 19 -17.80 42.90 -12.93
N THR A 20 -18.13 43.28 -14.17
CA THR A 20 -17.37 44.08 -15.15
C THR A 20 -16.55 43.34 -16.22
N PHE A 21 -16.92 43.65 -17.47
CA PHE A 21 -16.22 43.50 -18.75
C PHE A 21 -16.14 42.11 -19.41
N ILE A 22 -17.10 41.84 -20.30
CA ILE A 22 -16.95 41.73 -21.77
C ILE A 22 -18.35 41.38 -22.32
N ASP A 23 -18.95 42.32 -23.04
CA ASP A 23 -20.18 42.13 -23.82
C ASP A 23 -19.88 41.31 -25.09
N ASP A 24 -20.91 40.62 -25.60
CA ASP A 24 -20.97 39.79 -26.82
C ASP A 24 -20.45 38.35 -26.74
N VAL A 25 -21.20 37.46 -26.08
CA VAL A 25 -21.58 36.12 -26.57
C VAL A 25 -22.91 35.74 -25.90
N ASP A 26 -23.89 35.27 -26.69
CA ASP A 26 -25.21 34.77 -26.25
C ASP A 26 -25.13 34.04 -24.91
N SER A 27 -25.56 34.71 -23.83
CA SER A 27 -25.60 34.11 -22.50
C SER A 27 -26.81 33.18 -22.43
N PRO A 28 -26.64 31.87 -22.13
CA PRO A 28 -27.76 30.95 -22.04
C PRO A 28 -28.76 31.43 -20.98
N THR A 29 -30.04 31.31 -21.29
CA THR A 29 -31.15 31.74 -20.45
C THR A 29 -31.08 31.07 -19.07
N GLU A 30 -31.63 31.70 -18.03
CA GLU A 30 -31.58 31.17 -16.65
C GLU A 30 -32.19 29.76 -16.52
N ASN A 31 -33.15 29.43 -17.40
CA ASN A 31 -33.70 28.07 -17.55
C ASN A 31 -32.70 27.07 -18.16
N GLU A 32 -31.94 27.44 -19.19
CA GLU A 32 -30.90 26.58 -19.77
C GLU A 32 -29.73 26.35 -18.80
N LYS A 33 -29.38 27.35 -17.99
CA LYS A 33 -28.40 27.20 -16.90
C LYS A 33 -28.91 26.22 -15.82
N ASN A 34 -30.19 26.29 -15.46
CA ASN A 34 -30.82 25.39 -14.51
C ASN A 34 -30.96 23.96 -15.05
N GLU A 35 -31.26 23.79 -16.33
CA GLU A 35 -31.39 22.48 -16.98
C GLU A 35 -30.02 21.82 -17.20
N SER A 36 -29.02 22.59 -17.65
CA SER A 36 -27.63 22.16 -17.73
C SER A 36 -27.08 21.77 -16.35
N GLY A 37 -27.39 22.56 -15.31
CA GLY A 37 -27.04 22.25 -13.92
C GLY A 37 -27.68 20.94 -13.42
N ARG A 38 -28.98 20.72 -13.69
CA ARG A 38 -29.67 19.46 -13.36
C ARG A 38 -29.06 18.27 -14.08
N LYS A 39 -28.83 18.38 -15.38
CA LYS A 39 -28.22 17.32 -16.20
C LYS A 39 -26.79 16.98 -15.75
N TRP A 40 -26.03 17.98 -15.32
CA TRP A 40 -24.70 17.78 -14.75
C TRP A 40 -24.75 17.05 -13.40
N ILE A 41 -25.70 17.40 -12.52
CA ILE A 41 -25.92 16.71 -11.25
C ILE A 41 -26.35 15.26 -11.48
N GLU A 42 -27.29 15.01 -12.40
CA GLU A 42 -27.75 13.67 -12.77
C GLU A 42 -26.59 12.80 -13.29
N ASN A 43 -25.74 13.37 -14.16
CA ASN A 43 -24.54 12.68 -14.64
C ASN A 43 -23.58 12.35 -13.50
N CYS A 44 -23.35 13.28 -12.56
CA CYS A 44 -22.48 13.03 -11.41
C CYS A 44 -23.04 11.93 -10.49
N VAL A 45 -24.35 11.93 -10.26
CA VAL A 45 -25.03 10.89 -9.47
C VAL A 45 -24.94 9.53 -10.17
N TRP A 46 -25.19 9.48 -11.47
CA TRP A 46 -25.08 8.26 -12.26
C TRP A 46 -23.65 7.69 -12.26
N VAL A 47 -22.63 8.55 -12.44
CA VAL A 47 -21.22 8.15 -12.38
C VAL A 47 -20.88 7.62 -10.98
N ARG A 48 -21.31 8.31 -9.92
CA ARG A 48 -21.10 7.87 -8.53
C ARG A 48 -21.70 6.48 -8.30
N ASP A 49 -22.95 6.28 -8.68
CA ASP A 49 -23.67 5.03 -8.41
C ASP A 49 -23.08 3.87 -9.21
N LYS A 50 -22.61 4.13 -10.43
CA LYS A 50 -21.87 3.15 -11.24
C LYS A 50 -20.55 2.76 -10.58
N ILE A 51 -19.76 3.72 -10.10
CA ILE A 51 -18.49 3.45 -9.40
C ILE A 51 -18.74 2.67 -8.11
N LEU A 52 -19.74 3.08 -7.32
CA LEU A 52 -20.10 2.42 -6.06
C LEU A 52 -20.53 0.97 -6.29
N LYS A 53 -21.33 0.72 -7.34
CA LYS A 53 -21.74 -0.62 -7.75
C LYS A 53 -20.55 -1.50 -8.14
N GLU A 54 -19.59 -0.97 -8.89
CA GLU A 54 -18.34 -1.68 -9.24
C GLU A 54 -17.47 -2.00 -8.02
N LEU A 55 -17.43 -1.10 -7.04
CA LEU A 55 -16.72 -1.33 -5.76
C LEU A 55 -17.48 -2.28 -4.81
N GLY A 56 -18.75 -2.57 -5.11
CA GLY A 56 -19.63 -3.36 -4.26
C GLY A 56 -19.95 -2.66 -2.92
N ILE A 57 -19.98 -1.33 -2.92
CA ILE A 57 -20.30 -0.46 -1.78
C ILE A 57 -21.60 0.29 -2.11
N SER A 58 -22.52 0.41 -1.17
CA SER A 58 -23.72 1.25 -1.35
C SER A 58 -23.55 2.62 -0.67
N VAL A 59 -24.38 3.61 -1.04
CA VAL A 59 -24.35 4.92 -0.38
C VAL A 59 -24.78 4.80 1.08
N GLU A 60 -25.72 3.90 1.37
CA GLU A 60 -26.21 3.61 2.72
C GLU A 60 -25.10 3.07 3.63
N ASP A 61 -24.14 2.33 3.07
CA ASP A 61 -22.99 1.79 3.82
C ASP A 61 -22.10 2.90 4.42
N LEU A 62 -22.09 4.09 3.80
CA LEU A 62 -21.27 5.24 4.20
C LEU A 62 -22.05 6.30 5.01
N SER A 63 -23.35 6.08 5.21
CA SER A 63 -24.23 7.05 5.88
C SER A 63 -23.98 7.19 7.39
N SER A 64 -23.55 6.11 8.04
CA SER A 64 -23.34 6.07 9.50
C SER A 64 -22.10 5.27 9.87
N PHE A 65 -21.52 5.56 11.04
CA PHE A 65 -20.39 4.79 11.56
C PHE A 65 -20.72 3.30 11.75
N GLU A 66 -21.95 2.97 12.12
CA GLU A 66 -22.37 1.59 12.27
C GLU A 66 -22.51 0.87 10.93
N SER A 67 -23.06 1.54 9.91
CA SER A 67 -23.13 1.03 8.54
C SER A 67 -21.72 0.79 7.99
N PHE A 68 -20.80 1.74 8.20
CA PHE A 68 -19.41 1.60 7.79
C PHE A 68 -18.70 0.45 8.51
N THR A 69 -18.96 0.29 9.82
CA THR A 69 -18.42 -0.84 10.59
C THR A 69 -18.95 -2.17 10.05
N ARG A 70 -20.22 -2.26 9.65
CA ARG A 70 -20.79 -3.45 9.01
C ARG A 70 -20.14 -3.73 7.65
N LEU A 71 -19.94 -2.70 6.83
CA LEU A 71 -19.24 -2.82 5.55
C LEU A 71 -17.85 -3.43 5.71
N LEU A 72 -17.05 -2.91 6.65
CA LEU A 72 -15.69 -3.41 6.93
C LEU A 72 -15.67 -4.88 7.39
N HIS A 73 -16.74 -5.38 8.01
CA HIS A 73 -16.82 -6.75 8.52
C HIS A 73 -17.61 -7.70 7.61
N ARG A 74 -17.97 -7.28 6.41
CA ARG A 74 -18.62 -8.14 5.42
C ARG A 74 -17.73 -9.35 5.07
N PRO A 75 -18.26 -10.58 5.00
CA PRO A 75 -17.44 -11.76 4.72
C PRO A 75 -16.88 -11.75 3.30
N ARG A 76 -15.62 -12.16 3.18
CA ARG A 76 -14.90 -12.36 1.91
C ARG A 76 -14.13 -13.67 1.94
N ASP A 77 -13.90 -14.22 0.74
CA ASP A 77 -13.14 -15.45 0.58
C ASP A 77 -11.66 -15.24 1.01
N PRO A 78 -11.05 -16.16 1.77
CA PRO A 78 -9.70 -15.99 2.29
C PRO A 78 -8.58 -16.32 1.27
N SER A 79 -8.88 -16.90 0.11
CA SER A 79 -7.87 -17.43 -0.83
C SER A 79 -6.96 -16.34 -1.41
N GLY A 80 -7.51 -15.19 -1.83
CA GLY A 80 -6.70 -14.09 -2.37
C GLY A 80 -5.66 -13.59 -1.37
N LEU A 81 -6.07 -13.41 -0.12
CA LEU A 81 -5.19 -12.98 0.97
C LEU A 81 -4.09 -14.03 1.28
N ALA A 82 -4.41 -15.31 1.16
CA ALA A 82 -3.42 -16.38 1.34
C ALA A 82 -2.31 -16.35 0.27
N ILE A 83 -2.64 -16.02 -0.99
CA ILE A 83 -1.61 -15.84 -2.03
C ILE A 83 -0.72 -14.66 -1.71
N ILE A 84 -1.28 -13.51 -1.31
CA ILE A 84 -0.48 -12.34 -0.93
C ILE A 84 0.47 -12.67 0.22
N ARG A 85 0.01 -13.41 1.22
CA ARG A 85 0.87 -13.90 2.31
C ARG A 85 2.03 -14.75 1.80
N MET A 86 1.76 -15.72 0.91
CA MET A 86 2.80 -16.60 0.35
C MET A 86 3.81 -15.80 -0.49
N LEU A 87 3.35 -14.93 -1.37
CA LEU A 87 4.21 -14.10 -2.23
C LEU A 87 5.04 -13.12 -1.40
N TYR A 88 4.42 -12.42 -0.43
CA TYR A 88 5.14 -11.52 0.46
C TYR A 88 6.21 -12.26 1.26
N GLY A 89 5.86 -13.39 1.89
CA GLY A 89 6.83 -14.19 2.64
C GLY A 89 8.00 -14.66 1.77
N PHE A 90 7.73 -15.12 0.55
CA PHE A 90 8.75 -15.52 -0.42
C PHE A 90 9.68 -14.35 -0.79
N LEU A 91 9.13 -13.17 -1.11
CA LEU A 91 9.95 -12.01 -1.45
C LEU A 91 10.73 -11.49 -0.26
N MET A 92 10.19 -11.56 0.96
CA MET A 92 10.92 -11.17 2.17
C MET A 92 12.08 -12.13 2.48
N ILE A 93 11.96 -13.42 2.15
CA ILE A 93 13.10 -14.35 2.24
C ILE A 93 14.26 -13.85 1.36
N ILE A 94 13.97 -13.39 0.14
CA ILE A 94 14.98 -12.85 -0.79
C ILE A 94 15.51 -11.49 -0.31
N ASP A 95 14.62 -10.58 0.11
CA ASP A 95 14.96 -9.25 0.62
C ASP A 95 15.90 -9.31 1.82
N VAL A 96 15.64 -10.23 2.76
CA VAL A 96 16.47 -10.45 3.95
C VAL A 96 17.89 -10.85 3.57
N HIS A 97 18.05 -11.70 2.55
CA HIS A 97 19.36 -12.15 2.09
C HIS A 97 20.14 -11.05 1.38
N HIS A 98 19.53 -10.41 0.38
CA HIS A 98 20.21 -9.49 -0.52
C HIS A 98 20.15 -8.04 -0.05
N GLU A 99 18.95 -7.48 0.13
CA GLU A 99 18.77 -6.04 0.36
C GLU A 99 19.03 -5.64 1.82
N ARG A 100 18.57 -6.46 2.78
CA ARG A 100 18.88 -6.24 4.20
C ARG A 100 20.29 -6.72 4.54
N GLY A 101 20.96 -7.42 3.62
CA GLY A 101 22.39 -7.68 3.67
C GLY A 101 22.81 -8.76 4.64
N LEU A 102 22.02 -9.84 4.82
CA LEU A 102 22.49 -11.02 5.53
C LEU A 102 23.74 -11.62 4.85
N SER A 103 23.79 -11.63 3.51
CA SER A 103 24.97 -12.13 2.77
C SER A 103 26.24 -11.31 3.02
N SER A 104 26.09 -10.06 3.43
CA SER A 104 27.17 -9.11 3.64
C SER A 104 27.21 -8.63 5.09
N ALA A 105 26.68 -9.44 6.02
CA ALA A 105 26.56 -9.10 7.43
C ALA A 105 27.93 -8.83 8.07
N ASP A 106 28.96 -9.57 7.67
CA ASP A 106 30.33 -9.40 8.19
C ASP A 106 30.91 -8.03 7.82
N SER A 107 30.71 -7.60 6.56
CA SER A 107 31.12 -6.26 6.13
C SER A 107 30.32 -5.18 6.88
N ARG A 108 29.00 -5.35 6.96
CA ARG A 108 28.08 -4.37 7.52
C ARG A 108 28.18 -4.18 9.04
N TRP A 109 28.41 -5.26 9.78
CA TRP A 109 28.37 -5.27 11.24
C TRP A 109 29.71 -5.64 11.89
N GLY A 110 30.67 -6.17 11.12
CA GLY A 110 31.97 -6.60 11.63
C GLY A 110 32.95 -5.46 11.85
N ASN A 111 32.80 -4.32 11.17
CA ASN A 111 33.66 -3.16 11.40
C ASN A 111 33.07 -2.22 12.47
N PRO A 112 33.73 -2.07 13.64
CA PRO A 112 33.30 -1.14 14.68
C PRO A 112 33.58 0.33 14.35
N ALA A 113 34.48 0.62 13.41
CA ALA A 113 34.83 1.98 13.00
C ALA A 113 33.81 2.61 12.04
N GLU A 114 32.87 1.84 11.49
CA GLU A 114 31.82 2.39 10.65
C GLU A 114 30.87 3.31 11.45
N CYS A 115 30.78 4.56 10.99
CA CYS A 115 29.84 5.53 11.53
C CYS A 115 28.41 5.16 11.16
N ARG A 116 27.56 4.94 12.18
CA ARG A 116 26.15 4.56 12.01
C ARG A 116 25.25 5.66 12.55
N PHE A 117 24.10 5.81 11.92
CA PHE A 117 23.08 6.79 12.30
C PHE A 117 21.82 6.09 12.81
N PRO A 118 21.84 5.57 14.06
CA PRO A 118 20.66 4.95 14.63
C PRO A 118 19.56 6.00 14.79
N PHE A 119 18.31 5.59 14.57
CA PHE A 119 17.17 6.48 14.73
C PHE A 119 17.00 6.93 16.18
N PHE A 120 17.27 6.02 17.13
CA PHE A 120 17.31 6.33 18.54
C PHE A 120 18.76 6.21 19.05
N ASN A 121 19.26 7.26 19.73
CA ASN A 121 20.64 7.30 20.22
C ASN A 121 21.02 6.15 21.17
N PHE A 122 20.04 5.49 21.79
CA PHE A 122 20.28 4.34 22.67
C PHE A 122 20.42 3.02 21.91
N LEU A 123 19.98 2.94 20.64
CA LEU A 123 20.11 1.74 19.84
C LEU A 123 21.55 1.61 19.34
N LYS A 124 22.16 0.48 19.64
CA LYS A 124 23.49 0.11 19.15
C LYS A 124 23.41 -1.29 18.55
N PRO A 125 24.19 -1.58 17.49
CA PRO A 125 24.28 -2.93 16.99
C PRO A 125 24.83 -3.85 18.08
N LEU A 126 24.35 -5.09 18.09
CA LEU A 126 24.94 -6.14 18.91
C LEU A 126 26.25 -6.62 18.28
N SER A 127 26.96 -7.54 18.94
CA SER A 127 28.11 -8.20 18.29
C SER A 127 27.66 -8.89 16.99
N LEU A 128 28.59 -9.06 16.06
CA LEU A 128 28.34 -9.64 14.74
C LEU A 128 27.57 -10.97 14.82
N GLU A 129 27.95 -11.86 15.74
CA GLU A 129 27.28 -13.15 15.97
C GLU A 129 25.78 -12.97 16.31
N TRP A 130 25.47 -12.05 17.22
CA TRP A 130 24.09 -11.74 17.59
C TRP A 130 23.32 -11.06 16.46
N MET A 131 23.97 -10.23 15.65
CA MET A 131 23.35 -9.66 14.46
C MET A 131 22.96 -10.75 13.46
N ILE A 132 23.85 -11.72 13.20
CA ILE A 132 23.54 -12.89 12.35
C ILE A 132 22.35 -13.68 12.92
N MET A 133 22.30 -13.89 14.24
CA MET A 133 21.16 -14.55 14.88
C MET A 133 19.84 -13.80 14.68
N ILE A 134 19.85 -12.46 14.69
CA ILE A 134 18.67 -11.63 14.40
C ILE A 134 18.23 -11.81 12.94
N TYR A 135 19.16 -11.86 11.99
CA TYR A 135 18.83 -12.15 10.60
C TYR A 135 18.24 -13.55 10.40
N LEU A 136 18.79 -14.56 11.08
CA LEU A 136 18.24 -15.92 11.03
C LEU A 136 16.82 -15.95 11.63
N LEU A 137 16.58 -15.23 12.73
CA LEU A 137 15.24 -15.10 13.31
C LEU A 137 14.27 -14.39 12.34
N MET A 138 14.72 -13.33 11.68
CA MET A 138 13.95 -12.62 10.66
C MET A 138 13.60 -13.53 9.49
N LEU A 139 14.57 -14.32 9.01
CA LEU A 139 14.40 -15.26 7.91
C LEU A 139 13.41 -16.37 8.27
N LEU A 140 13.55 -16.98 9.44
CA LEU A 140 12.61 -17.98 9.97
C LEU A 140 11.20 -17.40 10.11
N GLY A 141 11.10 -16.13 10.54
CA GLY A 141 9.84 -15.39 10.57
C GLY A 141 9.22 -15.26 9.18
N ALA A 142 9.99 -14.84 8.17
CA ALA A 142 9.53 -14.71 6.79
C ALA A 142 9.08 -16.06 6.19
N THR A 143 9.83 -17.15 6.42
CA THR A 143 9.44 -18.51 6.03
C THR A 143 8.17 -18.96 6.76
N GLY A 144 8.04 -18.66 8.06
CA GLY A 144 6.84 -18.93 8.84
C GLY A 144 5.61 -18.18 8.33
N ILE A 145 5.77 -16.93 7.87
CA ILE A 145 4.72 -16.16 7.19
C ILE A 145 4.34 -16.85 5.88
N MET A 146 5.31 -17.22 5.04
CA MET A 146 5.09 -17.88 3.75
C MET A 146 4.36 -19.23 3.88
N LEU A 147 4.64 -20.00 4.92
CA LEU A 147 3.98 -21.29 5.18
C LEU A 147 2.70 -21.16 6.01
N GLY A 148 2.53 -20.03 6.71
CA GLY A 148 1.41 -19.82 7.63
C GLY A 148 1.50 -20.75 8.84
N TYR A 149 2.71 -20.96 9.34
CA TYR A 149 2.99 -21.74 10.55
C TYR A 149 3.13 -20.80 11.75
N ARG A 150 2.39 -21.08 12.83
CA ARG A 150 2.26 -20.20 14.01
C ARG A 150 2.18 -18.74 13.58
N TYR A 151 1.27 -18.45 12.65
CA TYR A 151 1.31 -17.29 11.78
C TYR A 151 1.56 -15.96 12.51
N ARG A 152 0.84 -15.73 13.61
CA ARG A 152 0.98 -14.50 14.41
C ARG A 152 2.36 -14.39 15.07
N LEU A 153 2.91 -15.50 15.56
CA LEU A 153 4.26 -15.54 16.13
C LEU A 153 5.32 -15.33 15.04
N SER A 154 5.16 -15.96 13.87
CA SER A 154 6.07 -15.79 12.74
C SER A 154 6.10 -14.33 12.24
N CYS A 155 4.93 -13.68 12.17
CA CYS A 155 4.86 -12.24 11.90
C CYS A 155 5.59 -11.42 12.97
N LEU A 156 5.43 -11.74 14.25
CA LEU A 156 6.10 -11.02 15.33
C LEU A 156 7.63 -11.18 15.26
N CYS A 157 8.13 -12.42 15.07
CA CYS A 157 9.56 -12.69 14.92
C CYS A 157 10.18 -11.92 13.74
N PHE A 158 9.47 -11.89 12.61
CA PHE A 158 9.87 -11.09 11.45
C PHE A 158 9.88 -9.60 11.78
N LEU A 159 8.78 -9.05 12.29
CA LEU A 159 8.62 -7.61 12.51
C LEU A 159 9.57 -7.05 13.56
N VAL A 160 9.76 -7.73 14.69
CA VAL A 160 10.67 -7.25 15.74
C VAL A 160 12.09 -7.15 15.21
N SER A 161 12.55 -8.20 14.53
CA SER A 161 13.89 -8.25 13.93
C SER A 161 14.04 -7.22 12.80
N TYR A 162 13.01 -7.10 11.95
CA TYR A 162 12.97 -6.16 10.82
C TYR A 162 13.07 -4.70 11.29
N TRP A 163 12.21 -4.30 12.22
CA TRP A 163 12.19 -2.93 12.73
C TRP A 163 13.44 -2.60 13.54
N TYR A 164 13.99 -3.56 14.27
CA TYR A 164 15.28 -3.38 14.93
C TYR A 164 16.38 -3.04 13.93
N ILE A 165 16.56 -3.84 12.87
CA ILE A 165 17.55 -3.57 11.82
C ILE A 165 17.25 -2.25 11.09
N PHE A 166 15.98 -1.95 10.84
CA PHE A 166 15.55 -0.70 10.21
C PHE A 166 15.94 0.52 11.05
N PHE A 167 15.77 0.49 12.37
CA PHE A 167 16.10 1.61 13.25
C PHE A 167 17.59 1.75 13.59
N LEU A 168 18.39 0.71 13.35
CA LEU A 168 19.83 0.75 13.65
C LEU A 168 20.63 1.68 12.74
N ASP A 169 20.18 1.92 11.50
CA ASP A 169 20.96 2.68 10.53
C ASP A 169 20.11 3.38 9.48
N LYS A 170 20.05 4.72 9.60
CA LYS A 170 19.31 5.60 8.69
C LYS A 170 19.86 5.66 7.26
N SER A 171 21.14 5.36 7.07
CA SER A 171 21.76 5.49 5.76
C SER A 171 21.32 4.42 4.76
N HIS A 172 20.87 3.25 5.25
CA HIS A 172 20.61 2.06 4.43
C HIS A 172 19.13 1.82 4.11
N TRP A 173 18.20 2.62 4.63
CA TRP A 173 16.77 2.40 4.42
C TRP A 173 16.12 3.47 3.55
N ASN A 174 15.04 3.08 2.88
CA ASN A 174 14.25 3.92 2.00
C ASN A 174 12.74 3.77 2.33
N ASN A 175 11.90 4.57 1.68
CA ASN A 175 10.44 4.56 1.87
C ASN A 175 9.80 3.19 1.55
N HIS A 176 10.47 2.37 0.74
CA HIS A 176 9.98 1.03 0.40
C HIS A 176 10.28 0.01 1.50
N SER A 177 11.41 0.15 2.18
CA SER A 177 11.72 -0.62 3.38
C SER A 177 10.66 -0.33 4.47
N TYR A 178 10.28 0.94 4.63
CA TYR A 178 9.16 1.31 5.49
C TYR A 178 7.84 0.64 5.07
N LEU A 179 7.52 0.63 3.77
CA LEU A 179 6.33 -0.05 3.23
C LEU A 179 6.31 -1.55 3.56
N PHE A 180 7.45 -2.24 3.44
CA PHE A 180 7.51 -3.68 3.72
C PHE A 180 7.24 -3.97 5.19
N GLY A 181 7.78 -3.16 6.11
CA GLY A 181 7.45 -3.21 7.52
C GLY A 181 5.96 -2.98 7.79
N LEU A 182 5.34 -2.00 7.13
CA LEU A 182 3.91 -1.73 7.22
C LEU A 182 3.06 -2.90 6.71
N ILE A 183 3.36 -3.46 5.54
CA ILE A 183 2.66 -4.63 5.01
C ILE A 183 2.80 -5.81 5.98
N GLY A 184 3.98 -5.99 6.59
CA GLY A 184 4.19 -6.98 7.64
C GLY A 184 3.27 -6.79 8.85
N ILE A 185 3.10 -5.54 9.33
CA ILE A 185 2.17 -5.21 10.43
C ILE A 185 0.72 -5.48 10.01
N GLN A 186 0.33 -5.09 8.79
CA GLN A 186 -1.00 -5.33 8.26
C GLN A 186 -1.29 -6.83 8.15
N LEU A 187 -0.33 -7.62 7.67
CA LEU A 187 -0.42 -9.07 7.63
C LEU A 187 -0.53 -9.64 9.04
N MET A 188 0.27 -9.16 10.01
CA MET A 188 0.20 -9.61 11.40
C MET A 188 -1.20 -9.46 11.98
N VAL A 189 -1.91 -8.36 11.71
CA VAL A 189 -3.27 -8.15 12.22
C VAL A 189 -4.33 -8.93 11.41
N SER A 190 -4.03 -9.24 10.15
CA SER A 190 -4.96 -9.88 9.21
C SER A 190 -5.25 -11.37 9.49
N GLY A 191 -6.31 -11.88 8.87
CA GLY A 191 -6.71 -13.29 8.87
C GLY A 191 -6.06 -14.14 7.77
N ALA A 192 -4.86 -13.80 7.28
CA ALA A 192 -4.23 -14.48 6.14
C ALA A 192 -3.85 -15.96 6.39
N ASN A 193 -3.94 -16.42 7.65
CA ASN A 193 -3.75 -17.82 8.02
C ASN A 193 -5.01 -18.69 7.89
N ARG A 194 -6.14 -18.17 7.40
CA ARG A 194 -7.39 -18.95 7.27
C ARG A 194 -7.46 -19.86 6.04
N CYS A 195 -6.56 -19.68 5.08
CA CYS A 195 -6.48 -20.50 3.88
C CYS A 195 -5.01 -20.84 3.54
N TRP A 196 -4.80 -22.06 3.03
CA TRP A 196 -3.49 -22.59 2.60
C TRP A 196 -2.35 -22.34 3.59
N SER A 197 -2.62 -22.52 4.88
CA SER A 197 -1.67 -22.35 5.98
C SER A 197 -1.48 -23.67 6.72
N LEU A 198 -0.28 -23.86 7.29
CA LEU A 198 -0.01 -24.99 8.18
C LEU A 198 -0.85 -24.92 9.46
N ASP A 199 -1.17 -23.73 9.95
CA ASP A 199 -2.07 -23.52 11.09
C ASP A 199 -3.48 -24.02 10.82
N GLY A 200 -4.03 -23.74 9.62
CA GLY A 200 -5.34 -24.21 9.20
C GLY A 200 -5.39 -25.72 8.96
N ARG A 201 -4.26 -26.33 8.59
CA ARG A 201 -4.16 -27.80 8.50
C ARG A 201 -4.22 -28.48 9.87
N LYS A 202 -3.63 -27.86 10.90
CA LYS A 202 -3.59 -28.41 12.27
C LYS A 202 -4.82 -28.05 13.11
N ASN A 203 -5.45 -26.91 12.87
CA ASN A 203 -6.56 -26.43 13.69
C ASN A 203 -7.82 -26.10 12.85
N PRO A 204 -8.92 -26.86 13.01
CA PRO A 204 -10.19 -26.62 12.33
C PRO A 204 -10.77 -25.22 12.58
N LYS A 205 -10.38 -24.55 13.68
CA LYS A 205 -10.81 -23.18 13.98
C LYS A 205 -10.42 -22.19 12.89
N TYR A 206 -9.30 -22.40 12.20
CA TYR A 206 -8.81 -21.49 11.16
C TYR A 206 -9.06 -22.01 9.75
N LYS A 207 -9.28 -23.32 9.59
CA LYS A 207 -9.40 -23.98 8.28
C LYS A 207 -10.56 -23.42 7.46
N HIS A 208 -10.22 -22.86 6.30
CA HIS A 208 -11.16 -22.43 5.26
C HIS A 208 -12.32 -21.56 5.77
N LYS A 209 -12.03 -20.52 6.57
CA LYS A 209 -13.06 -19.59 7.08
C LYS A 209 -13.01 -18.23 6.41
N HIS A 210 -14.17 -17.58 6.31
CA HIS A 210 -14.29 -16.21 5.81
C HIS A 210 -13.38 -15.23 6.55
N VAL A 211 -12.91 -14.20 5.85
CA VAL A 211 -12.22 -13.03 6.42
C VAL A 211 -13.06 -11.77 6.23
N PRO A 212 -13.05 -10.82 7.17
CA PRO A 212 -13.77 -9.56 6.99
C PRO A 212 -13.12 -8.68 5.92
N LEU A 213 -13.93 -7.91 5.19
CA LEU A 213 -13.53 -7.04 4.07
C LEU A 213 -12.36 -6.10 4.39
N TRP A 214 -12.26 -5.61 5.63
CA TRP A 214 -11.18 -4.71 6.03
C TRP A 214 -9.78 -5.29 5.79
N ASN A 215 -9.60 -6.63 5.79
CA ASN A 215 -8.31 -7.25 5.48
C ASN A 215 -7.84 -6.90 4.05
N TYR A 216 -8.77 -6.92 3.10
CA TYR A 216 -8.50 -6.55 1.72
C TYR A 216 -8.44 -5.03 1.57
N ALA A 217 -9.37 -4.30 2.20
CA ALA A 217 -9.42 -2.84 2.11
C ALA A 217 -8.16 -2.17 2.68
N LEU A 218 -7.58 -2.72 3.75
CA LEU A 218 -6.37 -2.22 4.38
C LEU A 218 -5.17 -2.33 3.43
N LEU A 219 -4.94 -3.52 2.85
CA LEU A 219 -3.86 -3.75 1.89
C LEU A 219 -4.07 -2.95 0.59
N ARG A 220 -5.28 -2.97 0.03
CA ARG A 220 -5.61 -2.21 -1.19
C ARG A 220 -5.42 -0.71 -0.99
N GLY A 221 -5.92 -0.19 0.12
CA GLY A 221 -5.79 1.22 0.46
C GLY A 221 -4.33 1.61 0.66
N GLN A 222 -3.52 0.76 1.30
CA GLN A 222 -2.08 1.00 1.46
C GLN A 222 -1.38 1.13 0.11
N ILE A 223 -1.56 0.15 -0.78
CA ILE A 223 -0.93 0.15 -2.11
C ILE A 223 -1.46 1.31 -2.97
N PHE A 224 -2.76 1.58 -2.91
CA PHE A 224 -3.36 2.74 -3.58
C PHE A 224 -2.71 4.04 -3.13
N LEU A 225 -2.51 4.22 -1.82
CA LEU A 225 -1.99 5.45 -1.23
C LEU A 225 -0.52 5.68 -1.63
N VAL A 226 0.29 4.63 -1.69
CA VAL A 226 1.68 4.71 -2.20
C VAL A 226 1.72 5.33 -3.60
N TYR A 227 0.96 4.77 -4.55
CA TYR A 227 0.90 5.29 -5.92
C TYR A 227 0.32 6.69 -5.98
N PHE A 228 -0.83 6.90 -5.34
CA PHE A 228 -1.54 8.17 -5.42
C PHE A 228 -0.70 9.33 -4.85
N ILE A 229 -0.02 9.13 -3.72
CA ILE A 229 0.81 10.18 -3.13
C ILE A 229 2.12 10.36 -3.91
N ALA A 230 2.70 9.30 -4.49
CA ALA A 230 3.82 9.43 -5.42
C ALA A 230 3.44 10.29 -6.63
N GLY A 231 2.24 10.08 -7.20
CA GLY A 231 1.70 10.91 -8.28
C GLY A 231 1.46 12.36 -7.86
N LEU A 232 0.90 12.59 -6.67
CA LEU A 232 0.72 13.95 -6.13
C LEU A 232 2.06 14.68 -5.96
N LYS A 233 3.13 14.00 -5.57
CA LYS A 233 4.46 14.64 -5.41
C LYS A 233 5.15 14.93 -6.74
N LYS A 234 4.77 14.24 -7.81
CA LYS A 234 5.18 14.52 -9.20
C LYS A 234 4.46 15.74 -9.81
N THR A 235 3.62 16.46 -9.05
CA THR A 235 2.96 17.68 -9.53
C THR A 235 3.83 18.93 -9.46
N ASN A 236 5.05 18.84 -8.94
CA ASN A 236 5.97 19.96 -8.92
C ASN A 236 6.40 20.35 -10.35
N LEU A 237 6.75 21.63 -10.51
CA LEU A 237 7.14 22.20 -11.80
C LEU A 237 8.38 21.51 -12.39
N ASP A 238 9.30 21.04 -11.55
CA ASP A 238 10.51 20.37 -12.00
C ASP A 238 10.22 19.00 -12.63
N TRP A 239 9.21 18.27 -12.14
CA TRP A 239 8.82 16.98 -12.73
C TRP A 239 7.93 17.19 -13.95
N ILE A 240 6.89 18.02 -13.84
CA ILE A 240 5.99 18.29 -14.98
C ILE A 240 6.75 18.94 -16.14
N GLY A 241 7.72 19.82 -15.85
CA GLY A 241 8.55 20.49 -16.84
C GLY A 241 9.65 19.61 -17.45
N GLY A 242 9.86 18.38 -16.95
CA GLY A 242 10.86 17.47 -17.50
C GLY A 242 12.31 17.72 -17.06
N TYR A 243 12.53 18.62 -16.09
CA TYR A 243 13.85 19.02 -15.59
C TYR A 243 14.43 18.02 -14.56
N SER A 244 13.61 17.10 -14.06
CA SER A 244 14.06 16.07 -13.11
C SER A 244 14.72 14.91 -13.87
N MET A 245 15.97 14.56 -13.58
CA MET A 245 16.61 13.40 -14.24
C MET A 245 16.57 13.46 -15.78
N GLU A 246 16.95 14.60 -16.38
CA GLU A 246 16.81 14.93 -17.82
C GLU A 246 17.38 13.92 -18.81
N LYS A 247 18.25 12.99 -18.39
CA LYS A 247 18.86 11.98 -19.26
C LYS A 247 18.28 10.59 -19.11
N LEU A 248 17.18 10.46 -18.39
CA LEU A 248 16.65 9.15 -18.03
C LEU A 248 16.05 8.40 -19.24
N GLY A 249 15.54 9.11 -20.25
CA GLY A 249 15.05 8.51 -21.50
C GLY A 249 16.14 7.91 -22.40
N TYR A 250 17.42 8.19 -22.14
CA TYR A 250 18.55 7.65 -22.92
C TYR A 250 18.86 6.18 -22.57
N HIS A 251 18.24 5.64 -21.52
CA HIS A 251 18.45 4.28 -21.06
C HIS A 251 17.90 3.26 -22.07
N TRP A 252 18.62 2.16 -22.29
CA TRP A 252 18.31 1.11 -23.29
C TRP A 252 16.90 0.51 -23.16
N VAL A 253 16.29 0.58 -21.98
CA VAL A 253 14.91 0.11 -21.74
C VAL A 253 13.90 0.85 -22.62
N PHE A 254 14.22 2.06 -23.08
CA PHE A 254 13.37 2.85 -23.96
C PHE A 254 13.67 2.68 -25.46
N ASP A 255 14.57 1.76 -25.85
CA ASP A 255 14.94 1.56 -27.26
C ASP A 255 13.73 1.31 -28.17
N GLY A 256 12.72 0.62 -27.66
CA GLY A 256 11.46 0.39 -28.39
C GLY A 256 10.68 1.67 -28.74
N PHE A 257 10.88 2.76 -28.00
CA PHE A 257 10.24 4.05 -28.29
C PHE A 257 11.04 4.90 -29.29
N ARG A 258 12.34 4.62 -29.48
CA ARG A 258 13.22 5.36 -30.40
C ARG A 258 12.82 5.22 -31.88
N PHE A 259 12.00 4.22 -32.21
CA PHE A 259 11.41 4.10 -33.54
C PHE A 259 10.45 5.24 -33.88
N LEU A 260 9.86 5.90 -32.87
CA LEU A 260 8.82 6.93 -33.04
C LEU A 260 9.15 8.28 -32.38
N LEU A 261 9.99 8.30 -31.34
CA LEU A 261 10.26 9.48 -30.51
C LEU A 261 11.76 9.73 -30.38
N THR A 262 12.15 11.00 -30.28
CA THR A 262 13.53 11.38 -29.92
C THR A 262 13.80 11.12 -28.43
N ASP A 263 15.07 11.01 -28.02
CA ASP A 263 15.41 10.75 -26.60
C ASP A 263 14.84 11.81 -25.63
N ASP A 264 14.79 13.07 -26.04
CA ASP A 264 14.21 14.16 -25.24
C ASP A 264 12.68 14.02 -25.15
N GLN A 265 12.02 13.63 -26.24
CA GLN A 265 10.58 13.34 -26.25
C GLN A 265 10.24 12.12 -25.39
N ILE A 266 11.08 11.07 -25.41
CA ILE A 266 10.94 9.90 -24.55
C ILE A 266 11.05 10.33 -23.08
N THR A 267 12.07 11.11 -22.76
CA THR A 267 12.28 11.64 -21.40
C THR A 267 11.06 12.43 -20.94
N TYR A 268 10.49 13.30 -21.77
CA TYR A 268 9.34 14.09 -21.37
C TYR A 268 8.03 13.28 -21.35
N PHE A 269 7.62 12.70 -22.47
CA PHE A 269 6.31 12.07 -22.61
C PHE A 269 6.20 10.72 -21.89
N VAL A 270 7.22 9.88 -21.99
CA VAL A 270 7.17 8.51 -21.43
C VAL A 270 7.57 8.53 -19.96
N VAL A 271 8.70 9.15 -19.62
CA VAL A 271 9.24 9.10 -18.25
C VAL A 271 8.50 10.08 -17.34
N HIS A 272 8.45 11.36 -17.67
CA HIS A 272 7.86 12.37 -16.79
C HIS A 272 6.34 12.34 -16.81
N LEU A 273 5.73 12.61 -17.96
CA LEU A 273 4.28 12.69 -18.09
C LEU A 273 3.64 11.31 -17.89
N GLY A 274 4.18 10.28 -18.53
CA GLY A 274 3.72 8.89 -18.36
C GLY A 274 3.86 8.39 -16.92
N GLY A 275 5.02 8.59 -16.28
CA GLY A 275 5.23 8.22 -14.89
C GLY A 275 4.31 8.98 -13.91
N PHE A 276 4.10 10.28 -14.14
CA PHE A 276 3.16 11.09 -13.36
C PHE A 276 1.72 10.61 -13.48
N LEU A 277 1.23 10.47 -14.71
CA LEU A 277 -0.15 10.05 -14.98
C LEU A 277 -0.41 8.65 -14.45
N LEU A 278 0.54 7.73 -14.64
CA LEU A 278 0.43 6.37 -14.15
C LEU A 278 0.28 6.37 -12.62
N ASP A 279 1.20 6.98 -11.87
CA ASP A 279 1.14 6.94 -10.41
C ASP A 279 -0.14 7.61 -9.86
N LEU A 280 -0.59 8.70 -10.48
CA LEU A 280 -1.80 9.41 -10.05
C LEU A 280 -3.09 8.61 -10.32
N THR A 281 -3.14 7.82 -11.40
CA THR A 281 -4.38 7.20 -11.89
C THR A 281 -4.46 5.69 -11.67
N VAL A 282 -3.33 4.98 -11.61
CA VAL A 282 -3.27 3.51 -11.63
C VAL A 282 -4.05 2.88 -10.47
N GLY A 283 -4.01 3.49 -9.29
CA GLY A 283 -4.76 3.03 -8.12
C GLY A 283 -6.27 3.01 -8.37
N PHE A 284 -6.81 4.01 -9.06
CA PHE A 284 -8.23 4.07 -9.41
C PHE A 284 -8.58 2.99 -10.45
N PHE A 285 -7.72 2.82 -11.45
CA PHE A 285 -7.92 1.81 -12.49
C PHE A 285 -7.80 0.36 -12.00
N MET A 286 -7.00 0.11 -10.95
CA MET A 286 -6.93 -1.21 -10.31
C MET A 286 -8.20 -1.56 -9.53
N LEU A 287 -8.87 -0.56 -8.93
CA LEU A 287 -10.10 -0.76 -8.17
C LEU A 287 -11.28 -1.14 -9.07
N MET A 288 -11.39 -0.50 -10.24
CA MET A 288 -12.45 -0.75 -11.22
C MET A 288 -12.23 -2.06 -11.98
N GLU A 289 -13.24 -2.95 -12.01
CA GLU A 289 -13.10 -4.30 -12.57
C GLU A 289 -12.77 -4.29 -14.07
N PHE A 290 -13.42 -3.39 -14.82
CA PHE A 290 -13.25 -3.24 -16.26
C PHE A 290 -11.83 -2.78 -16.65
N SER A 291 -11.26 -1.79 -15.94
CA SER A 291 -9.94 -1.25 -16.26
C SER A 291 -8.78 -2.03 -15.64
N ARG A 292 -9.05 -2.93 -14.70
CA ARG A 292 -8.04 -3.64 -13.90
C ARG A 292 -6.98 -4.37 -14.75
N PRO A 293 -7.31 -5.10 -15.84
CA PRO A 293 -6.30 -5.78 -16.65
C PRO A 293 -5.32 -4.81 -17.32
N TYR A 294 -5.81 -3.67 -17.80
CA TYR A 294 -4.97 -2.62 -18.41
C TYR A 294 -4.08 -1.96 -17.36
N ALA A 295 -4.64 -1.63 -16.19
CA ALA A 295 -3.84 -1.16 -15.05
C ALA A 295 -2.75 -2.18 -14.65
N PHE A 296 -3.05 -3.49 -14.72
CA PHE A 296 -2.06 -4.51 -14.41
C PHE A 296 -0.92 -4.56 -15.43
N LEU A 297 -1.25 -4.46 -16.72
CA LEU A 297 -0.23 -4.43 -17.76
C LEU A 297 0.70 -3.21 -17.60
N PHE A 298 0.14 -2.01 -17.54
CA PHE A 298 0.94 -0.78 -17.46
C PHE A 298 1.70 -0.66 -16.14
N CYS A 299 1.08 -1.00 -15.00
CA CYS A 299 1.77 -1.00 -13.72
C CYS A 299 2.89 -2.05 -13.67
N GLY A 300 2.66 -3.24 -14.24
CA GLY A 300 3.67 -4.29 -14.34
C GLY A 300 4.88 -3.83 -15.16
N LEU A 301 4.64 -3.28 -16.35
CA LEU A 301 5.69 -2.72 -17.21
C LEU A 301 6.46 -1.58 -16.53
N PHE A 302 5.76 -0.67 -15.87
CA PHE A 302 6.36 0.44 -15.13
C PHE A 302 7.29 -0.05 -14.01
N ASN A 303 6.84 -1.02 -13.21
CA ASN A 303 7.68 -1.61 -12.15
C ASN A 303 8.88 -2.36 -12.75
N LEU A 304 8.69 -3.16 -13.81
CA LEU A 304 9.80 -3.86 -14.46
C LEU A 304 10.84 -2.89 -15.04
N MET A 305 10.40 -1.80 -15.65
CA MET A 305 11.27 -0.74 -16.14
C MET A 305 12.05 -0.07 -15.00
N ASN A 306 11.37 0.28 -13.89
CA ASN A 306 12.02 0.83 -12.71
C ASN A 306 13.05 -0.13 -12.10
N SER A 307 12.81 -1.45 -12.16
CA SER A 307 13.78 -2.46 -11.68
C SER A 307 15.09 -2.49 -12.47
N ARG A 308 15.08 -2.00 -13.72
CA ARG A 308 16.27 -1.92 -14.57
C ARG A 308 16.94 -0.57 -14.51
N MET A 309 16.17 0.50 -14.37
CA MET A 309 16.68 1.87 -14.38
C MET A 309 17.24 2.29 -13.03
N PHE A 310 16.65 1.82 -11.94
CA PHE A 310 16.99 2.28 -10.60
C PHE A 310 17.33 1.11 -9.67
N ALA A 311 18.35 1.30 -8.85
CA ALA A 311 18.74 0.36 -7.79
C ALA A 311 17.84 0.53 -6.55
N ILE A 312 16.54 0.28 -6.71
CA ILE A 312 15.53 0.49 -5.65
C ILE A 312 15.14 -0.85 -4.95
N GLY A 313 15.99 -1.86 -5.10
CA GLY A 313 15.87 -3.16 -4.45
C GLY A 313 14.59 -3.90 -4.80
N MET A 314 14.01 -4.59 -3.81
CA MET A 314 12.86 -5.49 -4.00
C MET A 314 11.52 -4.79 -4.31
N PHE A 315 11.47 -3.46 -4.28
CA PHE A 315 10.22 -2.71 -4.42
C PHE A 315 9.40 -3.08 -5.66
N PRO A 316 9.95 -3.08 -6.89
CA PRO A 316 9.14 -3.33 -8.07
C PRO A 316 8.54 -4.74 -8.08
N TYR A 317 9.29 -5.73 -7.57
CA TYR A 317 8.83 -7.11 -7.47
C TYR A 317 7.72 -7.27 -6.43
N VAL A 318 7.84 -6.60 -5.28
CA VAL A 318 6.79 -6.58 -4.27
C VAL A 318 5.52 -5.92 -4.80
N MET A 319 5.65 -4.78 -5.49
CA MET A 319 4.49 -4.10 -6.08
C MET A 319 3.76 -4.98 -7.10
N ILE A 320 4.50 -5.68 -7.96
CA ILE A 320 3.91 -6.65 -8.90
C ILE A 320 3.23 -7.81 -8.15
N ALA A 321 3.86 -8.34 -7.10
CA ALA A 321 3.32 -9.45 -6.34
C ALA A 321 2.07 -9.12 -5.52
N VAL A 322 1.89 -7.86 -5.10
CA VAL A 322 0.69 -7.44 -4.35
C VAL A 322 -0.49 -7.06 -5.25
N MET A 323 -0.27 -6.74 -6.52
CA MET A 323 -1.34 -6.37 -7.48
C MET A 323 -2.55 -7.32 -7.50
N PRO A 324 -2.40 -8.66 -7.44
CA PRO A 324 -3.54 -9.57 -7.40
C PRO A 324 -4.51 -9.36 -6.22
N ILE A 325 -4.15 -8.59 -5.17
CA ILE A 325 -5.06 -8.24 -4.09
C ILE A 325 -6.28 -7.42 -4.57
N PHE A 326 -6.14 -6.70 -5.69
CA PHE A 326 -7.20 -5.89 -6.29
C PHE A 326 -8.24 -6.74 -7.04
N CYS A 327 -7.91 -7.99 -7.39
CA CYS A 327 -8.85 -8.92 -7.99
C CYS A 327 -9.95 -9.36 -7.01
N SER A 328 -11.00 -10.02 -7.53
CA SER A 328 -12.07 -10.61 -6.71
C SER A 328 -11.48 -11.55 -5.65
N SER A 329 -12.00 -11.57 -4.41
CA SER A 329 -11.40 -12.35 -3.31
C SER A 329 -11.24 -13.85 -3.58
N SER A 330 -12.05 -14.41 -4.50
CA SER A 330 -12.02 -15.81 -4.94
C SER A 330 -11.28 -16.02 -6.27
N TRP A 331 -10.53 -15.04 -6.76
CA TRP A 331 -9.75 -15.15 -8.01
C TRP A 331 -8.83 -16.37 -8.05
N PRO A 332 -8.14 -16.77 -6.96
CA PRO A 332 -7.25 -17.92 -6.99
C PRO A 332 -8.01 -19.20 -7.32
N LYS A 333 -9.19 -19.36 -6.71
CA LYS A 333 -10.05 -20.51 -6.96
C LYS A 333 -10.45 -20.59 -8.44
N LYS A 334 -10.84 -19.45 -9.02
CA LYS A 334 -11.20 -19.36 -10.46
C LYS A 334 -10.05 -19.76 -11.38
N VAL A 335 -8.81 -19.40 -11.03
CA VAL A 335 -7.61 -19.77 -11.81
C VAL A 335 -7.30 -21.26 -11.64
N PHE A 336 -7.28 -21.78 -10.41
CA PHE A 336 -6.98 -23.18 -10.16
C PHE A 336 -8.05 -24.14 -10.69
N CYS A 337 -9.32 -23.72 -10.77
CA CYS A 337 -10.36 -24.52 -11.44
C CYS A 337 -10.04 -24.80 -12.92
N ARG A 338 -9.26 -23.94 -13.59
CA ARG A 338 -8.87 -24.14 -14.99
C ARG A 338 -7.67 -25.09 -15.16
N ILE A 339 -7.00 -25.46 -14.07
CA ILE A 339 -5.81 -26.33 -14.09
C ILE A 339 -6.14 -27.65 -13.38
N PRO A 340 -6.43 -28.75 -14.11
CA PRO A 340 -6.98 -29.97 -13.53
C PRO A 340 -6.07 -30.61 -12.46
N LYS A 341 -4.74 -30.58 -12.62
CA LYS A 341 -3.80 -31.11 -11.62
C LYS A 341 -3.78 -30.34 -10.28
N LEU A 342 -4.06 -29.04 -10.31
CA LEU A 342 -4.09 -28.19 -9.11
C LEU A 342 -5.45 -28.20 -8.43
N ARG A 343 -6.51 -28.60 -9.15
CA ARG A 343 -7.88 -28.67 -8.64
C ARG A 343 -7.99 -29.60 -7.45
N GLU A 344 -7.45 -30.81 -7.53
CA GLU A 344 -7.57 -31.83 -6.47
C GLU A 344 -6.73 -31.50 -5.22
N VAL A 345 -5.61 -30.80 -5.39
CA VAL A 345 -4.67 -30.51 -4.28
C VAL A 345 -5.01 -29.22 -3.54
N VAL A 346 -5.55 -28.22 -4.25
CA VAL A 346 -5.61 -26.84 -3.75
C VAL A 346 -7.03 -26.38 -3.45
N LEU A 347 -8.03 -26.90 -4.16
CA LEU A 347 -9.41 -26.46 -3.98
C LEU A 347 -10.09 -27.21 -2.84
N TYR A 348 -10.66 -26.44 -1.93
CA TYR A 348 -11.65 -26.95 -1.00
C TYR A 348 -12.95 -27.15 -1.78
N GLU A 349 -13.55 -28.33 -1.69
CA GLU A 349 -14.85 -28.62 -2.31
C GLU A 349 -15.99 -27.83 -1.66
N SER A 350 -15.85 -27.49 -0.37
CA SER A 350 -16.83 -26.74 0.41
C SER A 350 -16.61 -25.22 0.37
N ALA A 351 -17.71 -24.47 0.53
CA ALA A 351 -17.66 -23.02 0.72
C ALA A 351 -16.93 -22.64 2.03
N PRO A 352 -16.36 -21.43 2.14
CA PRO A 352 -15.69 -21.03 3.37
C PRO A 352 -16.65 -20.95 4.55
N GLY A 353 -16.26 -21.52 5.69
CA GLY A 353 -17.06 -21.54 6.90
C GLY A 353 -17.24 -20.16 7.54
N LYS A 354 -18.26 -20.05 8.41
CA LYS A 354 -18.58 -18.82 9.15
C LYS A 354 -17.45 -18.44 10.13
N SER A 355 -17.14 -17.15 10.21
CA SER A 355 -16.13 -16.57 11.11
C SER A 355 -16.80 -15.62 12.09
N GLU A 356 -16.35 -15.63 13.35
CA GLU A 356 -16.84 -14.69 14.37
C GLU A 356 -16.49 -13.23 14.09
N ASP A 357 -15.40 -13.00 13.36
CA ASP A 357 -14.95 -11.65 12.99
C ASP A 357 -15.74 -11.06 11.81
N CYS A 358 -16.69 -11.80 11.25
CA CYS A 358 -17.53 -11.32 10.15
C CYS A 358 -18.94 -11.01 10.64
N VAL A 359 -19.56 -10.00 10.02
CA VAL A 359 -20.97 -9.68 10.20
C VAL A 359 -21.72 -10.14 8.95
N TYR A 360 -22.63 -11.08 9.13
CA TYR A 360 -23.45 -11.64 8.06
C TYR A 360 -24.78 -10.91 7.97
N THR A 361 -25.21 -10.58 6.77
CA THR A 361 -26.58 -10.13 6.48
C THR A 361 -27.47 -11.35 6.19
N GLU A 362 -28.78 -11.24 6.42
CA GLU A 362 -29.72 -12.36 6.26
C GLU A 362 -29.68 -12.99 4.86
N THR A 363 -29.39 -12.21 3.81
CA THR A 363 -29.23 -12.68 2.43
C THR A 363 -28.06 -13.65 2.26
N GLU A 364 -27.01 -13.52 3.08
CA GLU A 364 -25.81 -14.36 3.05
C GLU A 364 -25.92 -15.59 3.98
N VAL A 365 -26.94 -15.64 4.85
CA VAL A 365 -27.21 -16.77 5.77
C VAL A 365 -28.00 -17.91 5.09
N ARG A 366 -28.84 -17.56 4.11
CA ARG A 366 -29.83 -18.48 3.49
C ARG A 366 -29.33 -19.59 2.52
N PRO A 367 -28.07 -19.66 2.02
CA PRO A 367 -27.72 -20.75 1.11
C PRO A 367 -27.62 -22.14 1.79
N GLU A 368 -27.36 -22.21 3.09
CA GLU A 368 -27.03 -23.48 3.78
C GLU A 368 -28.18 -24.08 4.62
N GLU A 369 -29.12 -23.26 5.08
CA GLU A 369 -30.21 -23.74 5.98
C GLU A 369 -31.37 -24.43 5.24
N GLN A 370 -31.42 -24.40 3.90
CA GLN A 370 -32.53 -25.01 3.14
C GLN A 370 -32.38 -26.52 2.85
N VAL A 371 -31.29 -27.18 3.28
CA VAL A 371 -31.10 -28.61 3.00
C VAL A 371 -31.67 -29.53 4.09
N GLU A 372 -32.04 -29.03 5.28
CA GLU A 372 -32.35 -29.92 6.43
C GLU A 372 -33.70 -29.74 7.14
N SER A 373 -34.65 -28.93 6.64
CA SER A 373 -35.99 -28.91 7.26
C SER A 373 -37.12 -28.68 6.26
N SER A 374 -37.60 -29.76 5.68
CA SER A 374 -38.94 -29.84 5.11
C SER A 374 -39.95 -29.88 6.28
N GLU A 375 -40.62 -28.77 6.58
CA GLU A 375 -42.03 -28.76 7.05
C GLU A 375 -42.63 -27.34 7.14
N LYS A 376 -43.68 -27.15 6.32
CA LYS A 376 -44.83 -26.20 6.30
C LYS A 376 -44.67 -24.70 6.66
N PRO A 377 -45.27 -23.78 5.85
CA PRO A 377 -45.23 -22.34 6.10
C PRO A 377 -46.39 -21.91 7.01
N THR A 378 -46.10 -21.23 8.11
CA THR A 378 -47.09 -20.35 8.78
C THR A 378 -46.50 -19.00 9.13
N SER A 379 -47.27 -17.99 8.75
CA SER A 379 -47.18 -16.55 8.95
C SER A 379 -46.48 -16.06 10.23
N SER A 380 -45.42 -15.26 10.06
CA SER A 380 -45.31 -13.91 10.62
C SER A 380 -44.01 -13.26 10.12
N VAL A 381 -44.14 -12.21 9.30
CA VAL A 381 -42.99 -11.39 8.87
C VAL A 381 -42.53 -10.60 10.09
N LYS A 382 -41.64 -11.19 10.89
CA LYS A 382 -40.91 -10.48 11.94
C LYS A 382 -39.79 -9.69 11.28
N THR A 383 -39.66 -8.43 11.67
CA THR A 383 -38.59 -7.51 11.27
C THR A 383 -37.21 -8.15 11.50
N PRO A 384 -36.25 -7.94 10.58
CA PRO A 384 -35.01 -8.69 10.52
C PRO A 384 -34.09 -8.35 11.71
N HIS A 385 -33.77 -9.33 12.55
CA HIS A 385 -32.97 -9.13 13.76
C HIS A 385 -31.48 -9.17 13.40
N LEU A 386 -30.93 -8.09 12.82
CA LEU A 386 -29.50 -7.97 12.56
C LEU A 386 -28.69 -8.20 13.85
N ARG A 387 -27.67 -9.07 13.77
CA ARG A 387 -26.76 -9.31 14.89
C ARG A 387 -26.11 -8.00 15.34
N SER A 388 -26.12 -7.73 16.64
CA SER A 388 -25.54 -6.51 17.20
C SER A 388 -24.02 -6.45 16.99
N LEU A 389 -23.51 -5.23 16.74
CA LEU A 389 -22.08 -4.98 16.58
C LEU A 389 -21.35 -5.14 17.92
N ARG A 390 -20.36 -6.02 17.97
CA ARG A 390 -19.47 -6.18 19.14
C ARG A 390 -18.54 -4.98 19.27
N LEU A 391 -18.07 -4.69 20.50
CA LEU A 391 -17.08 -3.63 20.77
C LEU A 391 -15.81 -3.79 19.91
N ARG A 392 -15.36 -5.04 19.71
CA ARG A 392 -14.21 -5.35 18.85
C ARG A 392 -14.39 -4.87 17.41
N HIS A 393 -15.60 -4.96 16.84
CA HIS A 393 -15.86 -4.48 15.48
C HIS A 393 -15.73 -2.96 15.40
N LYS A 394 -16.30 -2.24 16.38
CA LYS A 394 -16.20 -0.78 16.48
C LYS A 394 -14.74 -0.34 16.65
N ALA A 395 -13.98 -1.01 17.52
CA ALA A 395 -12.55 -0.75 17.73
C ALA A 395 -11.73 -0.95 16.44
N THR A 396 -11.96 -2.04 15.70
CA THR A 396 -11.30 -2.28 14.41
C THR A 396 -11.60 -1.18 13.40
N ALA A 397 -12.85 -0.70 13.32
CA ALA A 397 -13.22 0.39 12.43
C ALA A 397 -12.52 1.72 12.81
N VAL A 398 -12.44 2.04 14.10
CA VAL A 398 -11.69 3.22 14.58
C VAL A 398 -10.21 3.11 14.23
N LEU A 399 -9.57 1.96 14.51
CA LEU A 399 -8.16 1.74 14.19
C LEU A 399 -7.89 1.80 12.68
N PHE A 400 -8.81 1.27 11.86
CA PHE A 400 -8.75 1.37 10.41
C PHE A 400 -8.75 2.83 9.95
N CYS A 401 -9.68 3.66 10.47
CA CYS A 401 -9.73 5.08 10.15
C CYS A 401 -8.46 5.82 10.62
N LEU A 402 -8.04 5.60 11.87
CA LEU A 402 -6.83 6.18 12.43
C LEU A 402 -5.59 5.84 11.60
N TYR A 403 -5.47 4.60 11.14
CA TYR A 403 -4.40 4.16 10.26
C TYR A 403 -4.34 4.99 8.98
N PHE A 404 -5.46 5.12 8.26
CA PHE A 404 -5.48 5.91 7.02
C PHE A 404 -5.29 7.40 7.27
N CYS A 405 -5.86 7.96 8.35
CA CYS A 405 -5.59 9.34 8.76
C CYS A 405 -4.08 9.55 8.98
N LEU A 406 -3.40 8.63 9.66
CA LEU A 406 -1.95 8.68 9.85
C LEU A 406 -1.21 8.59 8.51
N GLN A 407 -1.57 7.64 7.63
CA GLN A 407 -0.89 7.47 6.35
C GLN A 407 -1.08 8.65 5.38
N PHE A 408 -2.22 9.35 5.45
CA PHE A 408 -2.42 10.60 4.73
C PHE A 408 -1.67 11.78 5.38
N PHE A 409 -1.54 11.79 6.70
CA PHE A 409 -0.87 12.85 7.43
C PHE A 409 0.66 12.81 7.28
N LEU A 410 1.27 11.62 7.41
CA LEU A 410 2.73 11.45 7.44
C LEU A 410 3.47 12.14 6.27
N PRO A 411 2.99 12.05 5.01
CA PRO A 411 3.60 12.75 3.87
C PRO A 411 3.65 14.27 3.96
N TYR A 412 2.76 14.88 4.75
CA TYR A 412 2.66 16.33 4.94
C TYR A 412 3.05 16.76 6.37
N SER A 413 3.52 15.82 7.18
CA SER A 413 3.91 16.07 8.57
C SER A 413 5.10 17.04 8.72
N HIS A 414 5.80 17.31 7.62
CA HIS A 414 6.89 18.29 7.51
C HIS A 414 6.48 19.72 7.89
N SER A 415 5.19 20.08 7.74
CA SER A 415 4.69 21.39 8.17
C SER A 415 4.53 21.52 9.69
N PHE A 416 4.43 20.40 10.41
CA PHE A 416 4.17 20.35 11.86
C PHE A 416 5.39 19.88 12.65
N THR A 417 6.18 18.99 12.07
CA THR A 417 7.44 18.53 12.63
C THR A 417 8.55 19.37 11.99
N LYS A 418 9.33 20.09 12.80
CA LYS A 418 10.64 20.56 12.32
C LYS A 418 11.45 19.27 12.07
N GLY A 419 11.58 18.92 10.78
CA GLY A 419 11.85 17.61 10.18
C GLY A 419 13.01 17.60 9.13
N TYR A 420 13.78 16.52 8.86
CA TYR A 420 15.14 16.55 8.26
C TYR A 420 14.94 16.38 6.79
N ASN A 421 14.47 17.42 6.13
CA ASN A 421 14.38 17.42 4.68
C ASN A 421 15.63 18.10 4.15
N THR A 422 16.63 17.27 3.82
CA THR A 422 17.83 17.56 3.00
C THR A 422 18.71 18.78 3.35
N TRP A 423 18.30 19.68 4.26
CA TRP A 423 18.98 20.94 4.62
C TRP A 423 18.81 21.37 6.09
N THR A 424 17.87 20.82 6.88
CA THR A 424 17.73 20.99 8.37
C THR A 424 17.15 19.72 9.02
N GLN A 425 16.83 19.66 10.34
CA GLN A 425 16.58 18.49 11.27
C GLN A 425 15.17 17.80 11.32
N GLY A 426 15.05 16.45 11.23
CA GLY A 426 13.95 15.42 11.49
C GLY A 426 13.57 14.27 10.44
N LEU A 427 12.31 14.13 9.95
CA LEU A 427 11.68 12.86 9.42
C LEU A 427 11.66 12.55 7.89
N TYR A 428 12.73 12.80 7.11
CA TYR A 428 12.82 12.19 5.76
C TYR A 428 12.82 10.66 5.90
N GLY A 429 11.79 10.01 5.30
CA GLY A 429 11.74 8.57 5.15
C GLY A 429 10.54 7.80 5.74
N TYR A 430 9.65 8.48 6.45
CA TYR A 430 8.40 7.90 7.00
C TYR A 430 7.15 8.33 6.23
N SER A 431 7.38 8.84 5.04
CA SER A 431 6.43 9.49 4.15
C SER A 431 6.60 8.91 2.74
N TRP A 432 5.54 8.93 1.93
CA TRP A 432 5.59 8.55 0.52
C TRP A 432 6.29 9.61 -0.34
N ASP A 433 7.38 10.18 0.15
CA ASP A 433 8.27 11.07 -0.61
C ASP A 433 8.96 10.26 -1.70
N MET A 434 9.09 10.82 -2.89
CA MET A 434 9.96 10.20 -3.89
C MET A 434 11.42 10.43 -3.50
N MET A 435 12.29 9.53 -3.97
CA MET A 435 13.70 9.84 -4.06
C MET A 435 13.88 10.89 -5.15
N VAL A 436 13.97 12.17 -4.75
CA VAL A 436 14.12 13.30 -5.69
C VAL A 436 15.58 13.46 -6.11
N ASN A 437 16.53 13.05 -5.27
CA ASN A 437 17.97 13.22 -5.51
C ASN A 437 18.71 11.88 -5.41
N ASN A 438 19.53 11.57 -6.41
CA ASN A 438 20.58 10.56 -6.31
C ASN A 438 21.90 11.32 -6.09
N TRP A 439 22.37 11.38 -4.85
CA TRP A 439 23.64 12.04 -4.53
C TRP A 439 24.77 11.07 -4.84
N ARG A 440 25.61 11.41 -5.83
CA ARG A 440 27.00 10.94 -5.81
C ARG A 440 27.74 11.89 -4.88
N TYR A 441 28.22 11.39 -3.75
CA TYR A 441 29.12 12.14 -2.90
C TYR A 441 30.36 12.47 -3.72
N VAL A 442 30.54 13.75 -4.09
CA VAL A 442 31.79 14.23 -4.69
C VAL A 442 32.82 14.48 -3.58
N HIS A 443 32.34 14.89 -2.40
CA HIS A 443 33.12 15.05 -1.17
C HIS A 443 32.16 14.94 0.02
N THR A 444 32.51 14.16 1.04
CA THR A 444 31.84 14.20 2.36
C THR A 444 32.76 15.01 3.29
N THR A 445 32.23 15.82 4.19
CA THR A 445 33.06 16.50 5.22
C THR A 445 32.36 16.32 6.54
N VAL A 446 33.00 15.62 7.48
CA VAL A 446 32.41 15.37 8.80
C VAL A 446 32.79 16.53 9.70
N THR A 447 31.82 17.29 10.20
CA THR A 447 32.08 18.37 11.16
C THR A 447 31.86 17.87 12.58
N VAL A 448 32.91 17.79 13.37
CA VAL A 448 32.85 17.46 14.80
C VAL A 448 32.76 18.76 15.57
N VAL A 449 31.77 18.85 16.46
CA VAL A 449 31.62 19.97 17.38
C VAL A 449 31.94 19.47 18.78
N ASP A 450 33.03 19.95 19.34
CA ASP A 450 33.35 19.70 20.75
C ASP A 450 32.36 20.48 21.61
N LYS A 451 31.57 19.76 22.41
CA LYS A 451 30.51 20.35 23.25
C LYS A 451 31.05 21.16 24.43
N ASN A 452 32.32 20.97 24.80
CA ASN A 452 32.94 21.70 25.92
C ASN A 452 33.59 23.00 25.46
N THR A 453 34.17 23.02 24.26
CA THR A 453 34.93 24.17 23.74
C THR A 453 34.18 24.96 22.66
N GLY A 454 33.12 24.38 22.07
CA GLY A 454 32.35 24.99 20.98
C GLY A 454 33.12 25.06 19.65
N GLN A 455 34.30 24.46 19.56
CA GLN A 455 35.11 24.48 18.35
C GLN A 455 34.60 23.48 17.32
N HIS A 456 34.64 23.91 16.06
CA HIS A 456 34.28 23.11 14.89
C HIS A 456 35.54 22.54 14.25
N PHE A 457 35.63 21.23 14.14
CA PHE A 457 36.69 20.52 13.43
C PHE A 457 36.11 19.85 12.19
N HIS A 458 36.80 19.95 11.06
CA HIS A 458 36.45 19.23 9.85
C HIS A 458 37.34 18.00 9.73
N LEU A 459 36.74 16.81 9.78
CA LEU A 459 37.39 15.54 9.53
C LEU A 459 37.18 15.14 8.07
N ASP A 460 38.28 14.71 7.46
CA ASP A 460 38.28 14.03 6.16
C ASP A 460 37.66 12.62 6.35
N PRO A 461 36.56 12.29 5.64
CA PRO A 461 35.86 11.01 5.82
C PRO A 461 36.76 9.80 5.59
N ASP A 462 37.75 9.92 4.70
CA ASP A 462 38.65 8.83 4.34
C ASP A 462 39.69 8.54 5.45
N VAL A 463 39.97 9.53 6.31
CA VAL A 463 40.90 9.41 7.44
C VAL A 463 40.21 8.76 8.67
N CYS A 464 38.89 8.81 8.74
CA CYS A 464 38.11 8.18 9.82
C CYS A 464 38.07 6.65 9.74
N MET A 465 38.75 6.03 8.75
CA MET A 465 39.01 4.59 8.73
C MET A 465 40.13 4.16 9.69
N THR A 466 40.89 5.09 10.29
CA THR A 466 42.00 4.79 11.21
C THR A 466 42.14 5.83 12.33
N CYS A 467 41.13 5.97 13.20
CA CYS A 467 41.32 6.65 14.48
C CYS A 467 41.04 5.67 15.62
N HIS A 468 42.13 5.14 16.19
CA HIS A 468 42.18 4.33 17.41
C HIS A 468 42.05 5.17 18.67
#